data_AF-A0A662XHQ9-F1
#
_entry.id   AF-A0A662XHQ9-F1
#
_cell.length_a   1.000
_cell.length_b   1.000
_cell.length_c   1.000
_cell.angle_alpha   90.00
_cell.angle_beta   90.00
_cell.angle_gamma   90.00
#
_symmetry.space_group_name_H-M   'P 1'
#
loop_
_entity.id
_entity.type
_entity.pdbx_description
1 polymer ?
#
loop_
_entity_poly.entity_id
_entity_poly.type
_entity_poly.pdbx_seq_one_letter_code
_entity_poly.pdbx_strand_id
1 'polypeptide(L)'
;MEDAIVSPTAANGAPPPLEEAVSFPTITEQLGGLLELCGGMAETQDMCEDVLERLQRTQYRLDAVTETNALPETTLFLHRIGTRFHAFLSQHTKKAAFERLVSTRVIVGLLRGFHCEIDEVEAQLTPDEDGGDS
;
A
#
# COMPACT_ATOMS: atom_id res chain seq x y z
N MET A 1 -29.96 -9.47 63.61
CA MET A 1 -30.92 -8.38 63.37
C MET A 1 -30.10 -7.24 62.78
N GLU A 2 -29.72 -7.33 61.51
CA GLU A 2 -30.52 -7.13 60.27
C GLU A 2 -30.28 -5.69 59.77
N ASP A 3 -29.41 -5.52 58.78
CA ASP A 3 -29.69 -5.50 57.33
C ASP A 3 -30.30 -4.18 56.85
N ALA A 4 -29.58 -3.48 55.98
CA ALA A 4 -30.07 -2.88 54.72
C ALA A 4 -29.12 -1.76 54.25
N ILE A 5 -28.02 -2.13 53.59
CA ILE A 5 -27.34 -1.26 52.63
C ILE A 5 -27.92 -1.55 51.25
N VAL A 6 -28.74 -0.62 50.76
CA VAL A 6 -29.30 -0.67 49.41
C VAL A 6 -28.22 -0.27 48.40
N SER A 7 -28.08 -1.06 47.36
CA SER A 7 -27.56 -0.70 46.03
C SER A 7 -28.69 -0.96 45.04
N PRO A 8 -28.70 -0.44 43.78
CA PRO A 8 -27.55 -0.07 42.95
C PRO A 8 -27.78 1.17 42.03
N THR A 9 -26.87 1.37 41.07
CA THR A 9 -26.92 2.24 39.87
C THR A 9 -26.22 3.61 40.03
N ALA A 10 -25.34 4.09 39.15
CA ALA A 10 -25.17 3.81 37.72
C ALA A 10 -23.69 3.85 37.33
N ALA A 11 -23.28 2.88 36.50
CA ALA A 11 -22.07 2.96 35.70
C ALA A 11 -22.39 3.82 34.46
N ASN A 12 -21.72 4.95 34.29
CA ASN A 12 -21.60 5.76 33.06
C ASN A 12 -20.54 6.85 33.32
N GLY A 13 -19.55 7.13 32.49
CA GLY A 13 -19.20 6.58 31.19
C GLY A 13 -17.68 6.59 31.02
N ALA A 14 -17.15 5.45 30.58
CA ALA A 14 -15.88 5.45 29.88
C ALA A 14 -16.16 5.97 28.46
N PRO A 15 -15.37 6.92 27.92
CA PRO A 15 -15.44 7.23 26.51
C PRO A 15 -15.13 5.96 25.70
N PRO A 16 -15.80 5.73 24.56
CA PRO A 16 -15.41 4.65 23.66
C PRO A 16 -13.92 4.85 23.27
N PRO A 17 -13.13 3.76 23.16
CA PRO A 17 -11.78 3.88 22.65
C PRO A 17 -11.87 4.53 21.28
N LEU A 18 -11.14 5.64 21.17
CA LEU A 18 -10.93 6.39 19.94
C LEU A 18 -10.55 5.37 18.87
N GLU A 19 -11.49 5.20 17.93
CA GLU A 19 -11.26 4.95 16.51
C GLU A 19 -9.87 4.36 16.30
N GLU A 20 -9.78 3.02 16.32
CA GLU A 20 -8.65 2.33 15.75
C GLU A 20 -8.55 2.84 14.31
N ALA A 21 -7.70 3.85 14.11
CA ALA A 21 -7.23 4.23 12.80
C ALA A 21 -6.68 2.92 12.27
N VAL A 22 -7.43 2.29 11.37
CA VAL A 22 -7.03 1.06 10.71
C VAL A 22 -5.81 1.45 9.90
N SER A 23 -4.66 1.36 10.55
CA SER A 23 -3.37 1.68 9.97
C SER A 23 -3.11 0.54 9.02
N PHE A 24 -3.41 0.79 7.75
CA PHE A 24 -3.06 -0.17 6.74
C PHE A 24 -1.54 -0.23 6.64
N PRO A 25 -0.95 -1.42 6.57
CA PRO A 25 0.48 -1.56 6.53
C PRO A 25 1.02 -0.88 5.26
N THR A 26 2.03 -0.06 5.47
CA THR A 26 2.76 0.63 4.42
C THR A 26 3.51 -0.36 3.53
N ILE A 27 3.85 0.05 2.30
CA ILE A 27 4.62 -0.77 1.37
C ILE A 27 6.00 -1.09 1.97
N THR A 28 6.57 -0.14 2.72
CA THR A 28 7.83 -0.32 3.46
C THR A 28 7.71 -1.36 4.59
N GLU A 29 6.60 -1.40 5.33
CA GLU A 29 6.36 -2.44 6.35
C GLU A 29 6.16 -3.84 5.76
N GLN A 30 5.58 -3.93 4.55
CA GLN A 30 5.33 -5.20 3.86
C GLN A 30 6.49 -5.68 2.97
N LEU A 31 7.60 -4.92 2.93
CA LEU A 31 8.67 -5.10 1.97
C LEU A 31 9.24 -6.52 1.94
N GLY A 32 9.49 -7.12 3.10
CA GLY A 32 10.08 -8.46 3.18
C GLY A 32 9.21 -9.51 2.48
N GLY A 33 7.89 -9.46 2.68
CA GLY A 33 6.95 -10.38 2.02
C GLY A 33 6.80 -10.10 0.54
N LEU A 34 6.82 -8.83 0.13
CA LEU A 34 6.75 -8.45 -1.29
C LEU A 34 7.99 -8.91 -2.06
N LEU A 35 9.19 -8.76 -1.48
CA LEU A 35 10.44 -9.26 -2.07
C LEU A 35 10.44 -10.78 -2.25
N GLU A 36 9.97 -11.51 -1.23
CA GLU A 36 9.83 -12.98 -1.33
C GLU A 36 8.89 -13.37 -2.47
N LEU A 37 7.75 -12.69 -2.59
CA LEU A 37 6.78 -12.96 -3.65
C LEU A 37 7.31 -12.59 -5.04
N CYS A 38 8.06 -11.49 -5.18
CA CYS A 38 8.76 -11.12 -6.41
C CYS A 38 9.76 -12.20 -6.84
N GLY A 39 10.54 -12.75 -5.90
CA GLY A 39 11.51 -13.81 -6.17
C GLY A 39 10.91 -15.08 -6.79
N GLY A 40 9.63 -15.36 -6.57
CA GLY A 40 8.95 -16.48 -7.21
C GLY A 40 8.27 -16.17 -8.55
N MET A 41 8.44 -14.96 -9.11
CA MET A 41 7.86 -14.54 -10.40
C MET A 41 8.70 -14.93 -11.63
N ALA A 42 9.79 -15.69 -11.43
CA ALA A 42 10.62 -16.30 -12.47
C ALA A 42 10.99 -15.32 -13.61
N GLU A 43 10.49 -15.55 -14.83
CA GLU A 43 10.83 -14.74 -16.02
C GLU A 43 10.40 -13.26 -15.92
N THR A 44 9.54 -12.92 -14.96
CA THR A 44 9.05 -11.56 -14.71
C THR A 44 9.50 -10.98 -13.37
N GLN A 45 10.42 -11.66 -12.68
CA GLN A 45 10.95 -11.23 -11.38
C GLN A 45 11.50 -9.81 -11.45
N ASP A 46 12.45 -9.53 -12.35
CA ASP A 46 13.11 -8.21 -12.47
C ASP A 46 12.09 -7.07 -12.66
N MET A 47 11.02 -7.32 -13.43
CA MET A 47 9.96 -6.34 -13.66
C MET A 47 9.07 -6.14 -12.42
N CYS A 48 8.86 -7.19 -11.62
CA CYS A 48 8.14 -7.07 -10.36
C CYS A 48 8.97 -6.32 -9.31
N GLU A 49 10.28 -6.56 -9.28
CA GLU A 49 11.22 -5.83 -8.42
C GLU A 49 11.27 -4.34 -8.78
N ASP A 50 11.26 -3.99 -10.07
CA ASP A 50 11.21 -2.58 -10.51
C ASP A 50 9.91 -1.88 -10.06
N VAL A 51 8.74 -2.54 -10.20
CA VAL A 51 7.47 -2.00 -9.68
C VAL A 51 7.55 -1.79 -8.16
N LEU A 52 8.11 -2.76 -7.42
CA LEU A 52 8.26 -2.67 -5.97
C LEU A 52 9.18 -1.50 -5.57
N GLU A 53 10.33 -1.36 -6.21
CA GLU A 53 11.27 -0.27 -5.96
C GLU A 53 10.60 1.09 -6.19
N ARG A 54 9.85 1.23 -7.29
CA ARG A 54 9.11 2.46 -7.60
C ARG A 54 8.03 2.77 -6.57
N LEU A 55 7.28 1.76 -6.11
CA LEU A 55 6.29 1.92 -5.05
C LEU A 55 6.93 2.42 -3.75
N GLN A 56 8.05 1.82 -3.35
CA GLN A 56 8.78 2.24 -2.15
C GLN A 56 9.29 3.67 -2.28
N ARG A 57 9.91 4.01 -3.42
CA ARG A 57 10.42 5.36 -3.68
C ARG A 57 9.30 6.40 -3.61
N THR A 58 8.15 6.07 -4.20
CA THR A 58 6.96 6.94 -4.18
C THR A 58 6.45 7.11 -2.76
N GLN A 59 6.43 6.04 -1.95
CA GLN A 59 6.08 6.12 -0.54
C GLN A 59 7.04 7.02 0.25
N TYR A 60 8.35 6.86 0.08
CA TYR A 60 9.32 7.73 0.75
C TYR A 60 9.14 9.21 0.38
N ARG A 61 8.85 9.51 -0.89
CA ARG A 61 8.56 10.89 -1.35
C ARG A 61 7.28 11.41 -0.71
N LEU A 62 6.24 10.59 -0.66
CA LEU A 62 4.98 10.94 -0.03
C LEU A 62 5.18 11.22 1.46
N ASP A 63 5.86 10.34 2.19
CA ASP A 63 6.16 10.50 3.63
C ASP A 63 6.92 11.81 3.90
N ALA A 64 7.86 12.19 3.02
CA ALA A 64 8.59 13.46 3.11
C ALA A 64 7.69 14.69 2.84
N VAL A 65 6.70 14.59 1.96
CA VAL A 65 5.72 15.67 1.67
C VAL A 65 4.65 15.77 2.76
N THR A 66 4.32 14.66 3.42
CA THR A 66 3.29 14.57 4.47
C THR A 66 3.64 15.44 5.69
N GLU A 67 4.93 15.72 5.91
CA GLU A 67 5.41 16.67 6.92
C GLU A 67 5.03 18.14 6.61
N THR A 68 4.70 18.47 5.35
CA THR A 68 4.53 19.85 4.88
C THR A 68 3.10 20.16 4.39
N ASN A 69 2.40 19.25 3.72
CA ASN A 69 0.98 19.35 3.35
C ASN A 69 0.50 17.98 2.80
N ALA A 70 -0.14 17.17 3.63
CA ALA A 70 -0.65 15.86 3.19
C ALA A 70 -1.78 16.03 2.15
N LEU A 71 -1.72 15.28 1.04
CA LEU A 71 -2.89 14.95 0.22
C LEU A 71 -3.35 13.54 0.64
N PRO A 72 -4.36 13.41 1.51
CA PRO A 72 -4.84 12.11 1.99
C PRO A 72 -5.27 11.17 0.86
N GLU A 73 -5.75 11.74 -0.25
CA GLU A 73 -6.18 11.00 -1.45
C GLU A 73 -5.00 10.30 -2.15
N THR A 74 -3.87 10.98 -2.30
CA THR A 74 -2.65 10.41 -2.92
C THR A 74 -2.10 9.25 -2.08
N THR A 75 -2.11 9.39 -0.75
CA THR A 75 -1.74 8.30 0.18
C THR A 75 -2.66 7.09 0.04
N LEU A 76 -3.97 7.31 0.02
CA LEU A 76 -4.95 6.24 -0.15
C LEU A 76 -4.80 5.54 -1.51
N PHE A 77 -4.53 6.30 -2.57
CA PHE A 77 -4.35 5.74 -3.90
C PHE A 77 -3.09 4.88 -3.98
N LEU A 78 -1.95 5.36 -3.46
CA LEU A 78 -0.71 4.58 -3.39
C LEU A 78 -0.89 3.28 -2.60
N HIS A 79 -1.57 3.35 -1.45
CA HIS A 79 -1.88 2.16 -0.64
C HIS A 79 -2.74 1.14 -1.42
N ARG A 80 -3.72 1.61 -2.20
CA ARG A 80 -4.55 0.75 -3.06
C ARG A 80 -3.72 0.05 -4.14
N ILE A 81 -2.75 0.75 -4.74
CA ILE A 81 -1.83 0.16 -5.71
C ILE A 81 -1.01 -0.94 -5.02
N GLY A 82 -0.41 -0.66 -3.86
CA GLY A 82 0.37 -1.62 -3.08
C GLY A 82 -0.43 -2.89 -2.73
N THR A 83 -1.67 -2.72 -2.25
CA THR A 83 -2.57 -3.85 -1.94
C THR A 83 -2.86 -4.71 -3.17
N ARG A 84 -3.14 -4.07 -4.32
CA ARG A 84 -3.37 -4.79 -5.59
C ARG A 84 -2.12 -5.49 -6.08
N PHE A 85 -0.95 -4.87 -5.92
CA PHE A 85 0.32 -5.45 -6.31
C PHE A 85 0.65 -6.69 -5.48
N HIS A 86 0.45 -6.64 -4.16
CA HIS A 86 0.58 -7.80 -3.28
C HIS A 86 -0.33 -8.97 -3.70
N ALA A 87 -1.61 -8.68 -3.98
CA ALA A 87 -2.57 -9.68 -4.42
C ALA A 87 -2.19 -10.29 -5.78
N PHE A 88 -1.74 -9.45 -6.72
CA PHE A 88 -1.20 -9.87 -8.00
C PHE A 88 -0.02 -10.82 -7.84
N LEU A 89 0.99 -10.44 -7.05
CA LEU A 89 2.15 -11.31 -6.80
C LEU A 89 1.68 -12.65 -6.20
N SER A 90 0.91 -12.60 -5.10
CA SER A 90 0.37 -13.80 -4.44
C SER A 90 -0.36 -14.77 -5.37
N GLN A 91 -1.08 -14.23 -6.37
CA GLN A 91 -1.82 -15.03 -7.35
C GLN A 91 -0.90 -15.67 -8.41
N HIS A 92 0.21 -15.04 -8.75
CA HIS A 92 1.05 -15.43 -9.87
C HIS A 92 2.34 -16.16 -9.46
N THR A 93 2.84 -15.97 -8.25
CA THR A 93 4.03 -16.68 -7.70
C THR A 93 3.82 -18.20 -7.60
N LYS A 94 2.58 -18.68 -7.47
CA LYS A 94 2.26 -20.11 -7.24
C LYS A 94 1.85 -20.89 -8.50
N LYS A 95 1.91 -20.27 -9.69
CA LYS A 95 1.43 -20.91 -10.93
C LYS A 95 2.44 -21.91 -11.50
N ALA A 96 1.92 -23.03 -12.02
CA ALA A 96 2.73 -24.06 -12.67
C ALA A 96 3.40 -23.51 -13.95
N ALA A 97 4.57 -24.06 -14.32
CA ALA A 97 5.42 -23.54 -15.39
C ALA A 97 4.72 -23.34 -16.75
N PHE A 98 3.77 -24.21 -17.11
CA PHE A 98 3.01 -24.10 -18.36
C PHE A 98 1.98 -22.96 -18.35
N GLU A 99 1.35 -22.71 -17.20
CA GLU A 99 0.47 -21.55 -17.01
C GLU A 99 1.26 -20.24 -17.00
N ARG A 100 2.52 -20.27 -16.51
CA ARG A 100 3.41 -19.12 -16.52
C ARG A 100 3.65 -18.58 -17.92
N LEU A 101 3.96 -19.44 -18.91
CA LEU A 101 4.26 -19.00 -20.28
C LEU A 101 3.10 -18.28 -20.99
N VAL A 102 1.88 -18.81 -20.89
CA VAL A 102 0.68 -18.15 -21.46
C VAL A 102 0.34 -16.88 -20.66
N SER A 103 0.62 -16.90 -19.36
CA SER A 103 0.40 -15.76 -18.47
C SER A 103 1.48 -14.68 -18.61
N THR A 104 2.68 -14.94 -19.13
CA THR A 104 3.78 -13.95 -19.16
C THR A 104 3.37 -12.68 -19.90
N ARG A 105 2.77 -12.78 -21.09
CA ARG A 105 2.30 -11.59 -21.84
C ARG A 105 1.23 -10.81 -21.05
N VAL A 106 0.35 -11.51 -20.36
CA VAL A 106 -0.70 -10.89 -19.53
C VAL A 106 -0.09 -10.21 -18.31
N ILE A 107 0.84 -10.89 -17.62
CA ILE A 107 1.59 -10.40 -16.46
C ILE A 107 2.36 -9.12 -16.84
N VAL A 108 3.07 -9.12 -17.96
CA VAL A 108 3.78 -7.94 -18.48
C VAL A 108 2.81 -6.78 -18.74
N GLY A 109 1.63 -7.06 -19.31
CA GLY A 109 0.59 -6.05 -19.50
C GLY A 109 0.09 -5.45 -18.19
N LEU A 110 -0.11 -6.30 -17.16
CA LEU A 110 -0.51 -5.86 -15.81
C LEU A 110 0.58 -5.05 -15.11
N LEU A 111 1.85 -5.47 -15.20
CA LEU A 111 3.01 -4.75 -14.67
C LEU A 111 3.15 -3.37 -15.30
N ARG A 112 2.96 -3.26 -16.61
CA ARG A 112 2.90 -1.96 -17.28
C ARG A 112 1.76 -1.09 -16.73
N GLY A 113 0.62 -1.68 -16.41
CA GLY A 113 -0.49 -1.00 -15.74
C GLY A 113 -0.07 -0.42 -14.38
N PHE A 114 0.61 -1.21 -13.55
CA PHE A 114 1.14 -0.74 -12.26
C PHE A 114 2.09 0.44 -12.42
N HIS A 115 3.01 0.41 -13.39
CA HIS A 115 3.89 1.55 -13.67
C HIS A 115 3.11 2.83 -14.02
N CYS A 116 2.08 2.73 -14.87
CA CYS A 116 1.27 3.89 -15.23
C CYS A 116 0.49 4.44 -14.02
N GLU A 117 -0.06 3.57 -13.16
CA GLU A 117 -0.75 4.02 -11.94
C GLU A 117 0.22 4.70 -10.95
N ILE A 118 1.47 4.25 -10.89
CA ILE A 118 2.51 4.90 -10.09
C ILE A 118 2.89 6.25 -10.70
N ASP A 119 3.04 6.35 -12.02
CA ASP A 119 3.30 7.62 -12.72
C ASP A 119 2.25 8.69 -12.36
N GLU A 120 0.98 8.31 -12.30
CA GLU A 120 -0.14 9.19 -11.90
C GLU A 120 -0.03 9.69 -10.45
N VAL A 121 0.50 8.86 -9.54
CA VAL A 121 0.79 9.27 -8.16
C VAL A 121 1.98 10.21 -8.10
N GLU A 122 3.05 9.86 -8.81
CA GLU A 122 4.28 10.65 -8.82
C GLU A 122 4.07 12.05 -9.40
N ALA A 123 3.19 12.20 -10.40
CA ALA A 123 2.79 13.48 -10.97
C ALA A 123 2.07 14.40 -9.97
N GLN A 124 1.32 13.82 -9.02
CA GLN A 124 0.68 14.59 -7.95
C GLN A 124 1.67 15.03 -6.85
N LEU A 125 2.83 14.36 -6.77
CA LEU A 125 3.89 14.62 -5.79
C LEU A 125 4.97 15.58 -6.30
N THR A 126 5.03 15.84 -7.59
CA THR A 126 5.86 16.91 -8.16
C THR A 126 5.02 18.18 -8.24
N PRO A 127 5.29 19.23 -7.43
CA PRO A 127 4.82 20.55 -7.83
C PRO A 127 5.46 20.83 -9.18
N ASP A 128 4.68 21.26 -10.18
CA ASP A 128 5.22 21.72 -11.44
C ASP A 128 6.39 22.66 -11.14
N GLU A 129 7.60 22.30 -11.60
CA GLU A 129 8.66 23.29 -11.73
C GLU A 129 8.19 24.23 -12.84
N ASP A 130 7.35 25.20 -12.45
CA ASP A 130 6.99 26.34 -13.27
C ASP A 130 8.30 27.00 -13.72
N GLY A 131 8.41 27.16 -15.04
CA GLY A 131 9.64 27.54 -15.71
C GLY A 131 10.15 28.88 -15.22
N GLY A 132 11.20 28.85 -14.40
CA GLY A 132 12.04 30.01 -14.13
C GLY A 132 13.16 30.12 -15.15
N ASP A 133 12.83 30.41 -16.41
CA ASP A 133 13.81 30.98 -17.34
C ASP A 133 13.99 32.46 -16.95
N SER A 134 15.17 32.83 -16.49
CA SER A 134 15.61 34.22 -16.25
C SER A 134 17.10 34.33 -16.50
#